data_AF-A0A7Y0AGW7-F1
#
_entry.id   AF-A0A7Y0AGW7-F1
#
_cell.length_a   1.000
_cell.length_b   1.000
_cell.length_c   1.000
_cell.angle_alpha   90.00
_cell.angle_beta   90.00
_cell.angle_gamma   90.00
#
_symmetry.space_group_name_H-M   'P 1'
#
loop_
_entity.id
_entity.type
_entity.pdbx_description
1 polymer ?
#
loop_
_entity_poly.entity_id
_entity_poly.type
_entity_poly.pdbx_seq_one_letter_code
_entity_poly.pdbx_strand_id
1 'polypeptide(L)'
;MRSVLLTLLLASLPIVLGYYLNASAPPPTSRYERARCTRYCAAHGCRHATRANSPAYYHLRPLYVATVRGLHAGGAGNYVLMNILFYLLLLPILLVWLTYAALRDARRLRQLRRYV
;
A
#
# COMPACT_ATOMS: atom_id res chain seq x y z
N MET A 1 -10.25 24.38 -14.88
CA MET A 1 -10.40 24.64 -13.44
C MET A 1 -11.05 23.47 -12.69
N ARG A 2 -12.21 22.95 -13.11
CA ARG A 2 -12.90 21.83 -12.43
C ARG A 2 -12.06 20.54 -12.31
N SER A 3 -11.30 20.21 -13.34
CA SER A 3 -10.37 19.06 -13.36
C SER A 3 -9.21 19.22 -12.38
N VAL A 4 -8.60 20.40 -12.30
CA VAL A 4 -7.50 20.70 -11.36
C VAL A 4 -7.97 20.59 -9.91
N LEU A 5 -9.15 21.14 -9.60
CA LEU A 5 -9.75 21.04 -8.28
C LEU A 5 -10.04 19.58 -7.88
N LEU A 6 -10.58 18.78 -8.81
CA LEU A 6 -10.84 17.36 -8.60
C LEU A 6 -9.55 16.57 -8.35
N THR A 7 -8.49 16.85 -9.12
CA THR A 7 -7.18 16.23 -8.92
C THR A 7 -6.60 16.57 -7.55
N LEU A 8 -6.70 17.83 -7.11
CA LEU A 8 -6.23 18.26 -5.80
C LEU A 8 -7.01 17.60 -4.65
N LEU A 9 -8.33 17.47 -4.79
CA LEU A 9 -9.18 16.77 -3.81
C LEU A 9 -8.87 15.27 -3.73
N LEU A 10 -8.64 14.62 -4.87
CA LEU A 10 -8.26 13.21 -4.91
C LEU A 10 -6.85 12.99 -4.34
N ALA A 11 -5.92 13.91 -4.60
CA ALA A 11 -4.56 13.85 -4.08
C ALA A 11 -4.49 14.13 -2.56
N SER A 12 -5.40 14.95 -2.02
CA SER A 12 -5.44 15.26 -0.58
C SER A 12 -6.10 14.15 0.25
N LEU A 13 -6.99 13.35 -0.36
CA LEU A 13 -7.69 12.24 0.28
C LEU A 13 -6.79 11.27 1.07
N PRO A 14 -5.69 10.71 0.51
CA PRO A 14 -4.79 9.85 1.27
C PRO A 14 -4.06 10.58 2.39
N ILE A 15 -3.79 11.89 2.24
CA ILE A 15 -3.14 12.71 3.28
C ILE A 15 -4.09 12.91 4.46
N VAL A 16 -5.33 13.32 4.19
CA VAL A 16 -6.37 13.52 5.21
C VAL A 16 -6.68 12.21 5.93
N LEU A 17 -6.80 11.11 5.17
CA LEU A 17 -7.02 9.79 5.73
C LEU A 17 -5.84 9.36 6.62
N GLY A 18 -4.60 9.56 6.16
CA GLY A 18 -3.40 9.25 6.94
C GLY A 18 -3.32 10.08 8.23
N TYR A 19 -3.64 11.36 8.18
CA TYR A 19 -3.70 12.22 9.36
C TYR A 19 -4.77 11.76 10.35
N TYR A 20 -6.00 11.53 9.88
CA TYR A 20 -7.11 11.08 10.70
C TYR A 20 -6.80 9.74 11.40
N LEU A 21 -6.26 8.77 10.66
CA LEU A 21 -5.90 7.47 11.22
C LEU A 21 -4.79 7.59 12.27
N ASN A 22 -3.78 8.43 12.07
CA ASN A 22 -2.71 8.63 13.06
C ASN A 22 -3.19 9.39 14.31
N ALA A 23 -4.15 10.32 14.16
CA ALA A 23 -4.69 11.09 15.27
C ALA A 23 -5.70 10.29 16.10
N SER A 24 -6.49 9.41 15.47
CA SER A 24 -7.52 8.60 16.13
C SER A 24 -6.99 7.28 16.68
N ALA A 25 -5.82 6.83 16.21
CA ALA A 25 -5.24 5.58 16.66
C ALA A 25 -4.44 5.76 17.97
N PRO A 26 -4.50 4.77 18.87
CA PRO A 26 -3.63 4.69 20.03
C PRO A 26 -2.15 4.61 19.60
N PRO A 27 -1.21 5.07 20.44
CA PRO A 27 0.21 5.01 20.11
C PRO A 27 0.66 3.57 19.86
N PRO A 28 1.56 3.34 18.88
CA PRO A 28 1.98 2.00 18.51
C PRO A 28 2.76 1.35 19.65
N THR A 29 2.32 0.16 20.08
CA THR A 29 2.97 -0.64 21.11
C THR A 29 3.54 -1.95 20.56
N SER A 30 4.67 -2.39 21.11
CA SER A 30 5.28 -3.70 20.83
C SER A 30 4.68 -4.83 21.69
N ARG A 31 3.82 -4.49 22.67
CA ARG A 31 3.14 -5.48 23.51
C ARG A 31 1.94 -6.07 22.79
N TYR A 32 1.65 -7.33 23.10
CA TYR A 32 0.42 -7.97 22.65
C TYR A 32 -0.77 -7.35 23.39
N GLU A 33 -1.84 -7.06 22.65
CA GLU A 33 -3.12 -6.67 23.21
C GLU A 33 -4.22 -7.53 22.58
N ARG A 34 -5.17 -7.97 23.40
CA ARG A 34 -6.21 -8.92 22.97
C ARG A 34 -7.31 -8.28 22.13
N ALA A 35 -7.58 -7.00 22.32
CA ALA A 35 -8.71 -6.30 21.69
C ALA A 35 -8.37 -5.63 20.36
N ARG A 36 -7.08 -5.47 20.02
CA ARG A 36 -6.65 -4.77 18.81
C ARG A 36 -5.30 -5.25 18.30
N CYS A 37 -5.04 -5.06 17.01
CA CYS A 37 -3.74 -5.34 16.41
C CYS A 37 -2.72 -4.27 16.83
N THR A 38 -1.53 -4.72 17.24
CA THR A 38 -0.39 -3.86 17.62
C THR A 38 0.84 -4.20 16.80
N ARG A 39 1.98 -3.52 17.00
CA ARG A 39 3.24 -3.87 16.33
C ARG A 39 3.68 -5.30 16.66
N TYR A 40 3.24 -5.85 17.80
CA TYR A 40 3.43 -7.25 18.13
C TYR A 40 2.92 -8.18 17.00
N CYS A 41 1.72 -7.91 16.48
CA CYS A 41 1.08 -8.72 15.43
C CYS A 41 1.82 -8.62 14.09
N ALA A 42 2.41 -7.46 13.78
CA ALA A 42 3.24 -7.30 12.58
C ALA A 42 4.51 -8.17 12.65
N ALA A 43 5.16 -8.21 13.81
CA ALA A 43 6.41 -8.95 14.01
C ALA A 43 6.21 -10.47 14.19
N HIS A 44 5.14 -10.90 14.88
CA HIS A 44 4.95 -12.30 15.28
C HIS A 44 3.79 -13.00 14.54
N GLY A 45 3.12 -12.29 13.63
CA GLY A 45 1.86 -12.72 13.01
C GLY A 45 0.65 -12.33 13.85
N CYS A 46 -0.46 -12.04 13.17
CA CYS A 46 -1.68 -11.58 13.82
C CYS A 46 -2.46 -12.73 14.45
N ARG A 47 -2.62 -12.71 15.79
CA ARG A 47 -3.45 -13.69 16.52
C ARG A 47 -4.95 -13.42 16.45
N HIS A 48 -5.36 -12.21 16.05
CA HIS A 48 -6.76 -11.85 15.81
C HIS A 48 -7.27 -12.35 14.45
N ALA A 49 -6.33 -12.66 13.54
CA ALA A 49 -6.64 -13.20 12.22
C ALA A 49 -6.67 -14.73 12.26
N THR A 50 -7.75 -15.31 11.75
CA THR A 50 -7.93 -16.73 11.50
C THR A 50 -8.12 -16.94 9.99
N ARG A 51 -7.96 -18.19 9.51
CA ARG A 51 -8.23 -18.48 8.09
C ARG A 51 -9.69 -18.19 7.70
N ALA A 52 -10.62 -18.29 8.65
CA ALA A 52 -12.04 -18.05 8.44
C ALA A 52 -12.37 -16.56 8.29
N ASN A 53 -11.82 -15.69 9.15
CA ASN A 53 -12.15 -14.25 9.14
C ASN A 53 -11.22 -13.42 8.24
N SER A 54 -10.08 -13.96 7.83
CA SER A 54 -9.06 -13.22 7.08
C SER A 54 -8.31 -14.13 6.10
N PRO A 55 -9.00 -14.77 5.14
CA PRO A 55 -8.39 -15.73 4.22
C PRO A 55 -7.29 -15.08 3.37
N ALA A 56 -7.52 -13.86 2.87
CA ALA A 56 -6.54 -13.12 2.08
C ALA A 56 -5.22 -12.88 2.84
N TYR A 57 -5.30 -12.54 4.13
CA TYR A 57 -4.10 -12.42 4.97
C TYR A 57 -3.32 -13.73 4.99
N TYR A 58 -3.97 -14.88 5.20
CA TYR A 58 -3.28 -16.16 5.24
C TYR A 58 -2.68 -16.59 3.90
N HIS A 59 -3.32 -16.26 2.77
CA HIS A 59 -2.75 -16.49 1.44
C HIS A 59 -1.53 -15.60 1.17
N LEU A 60 -1.59 -14.33 1.59
CA LEU A 60 -0.54 -13.34 1.32
C LEU A 60 0.54 -13.29 2.40
N ARG A 61 0.33 -13.92 3.57
CA ARG A 61 1.26 -13.89 4.71
C ARG A 61 2.67 -14.35 4.34
N PRO A 62 2.88 -15.44 3.56
CA PRO A 62 4.23 -15.84 3.17
C PRO A 62 4.95 -14.76 2.37
N LEU A 63 4.25 -14.14 1.42
CA LEU A 63 4.76 -13.04 0.61
C LEU A 63 5.09 -11.83 1.49
N TYR A 64 4.16 -11.41 2.35
CA TYR A 64 4.35 -10.30 3.28
C TYR A 64 5.57 -10.51 4.19
N VAL A 65 5.72 -11.69 4.79
CA VAL A 65 6.87 -12.01 5.66
C VAL A 65 8.17 -12.00 4.87
N ALA A 66 8.18 -12.52 3.63
CA ALA A 66 9.35 -12.48 2.76
C ALA A 66 9.74 -11.04 2.40
N THR A 67 8.77 -10.19 2.08
CA THR A 67 9.01 -8.76 1.80
C THR A 67 9.59 -8.06 3.03
N VAL A 68 8.98 -8.23 4.22
CA VAL A 68 9.47 -7.60 5.45
C VAL A 68 10.87 -8.09 5.81
N ARG A 69 11.16 -9.39 5.68
CA ARG A 69 12.51 -9.93 5.90
C ARG A 69 13.53 -9.39 4.88
N GLY A 70 13.17 -9.32 3.61
CA GLY A 70 14.02 -8.75 2.57
C GLY A 70 14.35 -7.29 2.85
N LEU A 71 13.36 -6.49 3.26
CA LEU A 71 13.56 -5.10 3.67
C LEU A 71 14.46 -4.97 4.92
N HIS A 72 14.39 -5.94 5.85
CA HIS A 72 15.21 -5.95 7.06
C HIS A 72 16.60 -6.58 6.90
N ALA A 73 16.88 -7.29 5.81
CA ALA A 73 18.13 -8.03 5.62
C ALA A 73 19.39 -7.14 5.62
N GLY A 74 19.23 -5.84 5.35
CA GLY A 74 20.32 -4.85 5.41
C GLY A 74 20.45 -4.07 6.73
N GLY A 75 19.69 -4.40 7.77
CA GLY A 75 19.66 -3.64 9.04
C GLY A 75 18.74 -2.42 9.03
N ALA A 76 18.66 -1.71 10.17
CA ALA A 76 17.68 -0.63 10.39
C ALA A 76 17.81 0.56 9.42
N GLY A 77 19.05 0.93 9.04
CA GLY A 77 19.29 2.01 8.09
C GLY A 77 18.83 1.66 6.66
N ASN A 78 19.10 0.43 6.23
CA ASN A 78 18.65 -0.06 4.92
C ASN A 78 17.13 -0.28 4.88
N TYR A 79 16.49 -0.65 5.99
CA TYR A 79 15.03 -0.78 6.04
C TYR A 79 14.31 0.53 5.72
N VAL A 80 14.79 1.66 6.26
CA VAL A 80 14.21 2.98 5.98
C VAL A 80 14.42 3.36 4.51
N LEU A 81 15.65 3.19 4.01
CA LEU A 81 15.98 3.49 2.61
C LEU A 81 15.14 2.64 1.64
N MET A 82 15.03 1.34 1.88
CA MET A 82 14.25 0.45 1.04
C MET A 82 12.76 0.76 1.09
N ASN A 83 12.22 1.14 2.25
CA ASN A 83 10.82 1.62 2.32
C ASN A 83 10.61 2.89 1.50
N ILE A 84 11.54 3.84 1.57
CA ILE A 84 11.48 5.08 0.75
C ILE A 84 11.53 4.71 -0.73
N LEU A 85 12.51 3.92 -1.17
CA LEU A 85 12.65 3.52 -2.57
C LEU A 85 11.40 2.77 -3.07
N PHE A 86 10.85 1.86 -2.27
CA PHE A 86 9.74 1.03 -2.69
C PHE A 86 8.41 1.80 -2.71
N TYR A 87 8.08 2.51 -1.63
CA TYR A 87 6.79 3.19 -1.49
C TYR A 87 6.74 4.58 -2.13
N LEU A 88 7.85 5.34 -2.12
CA LEU A 88 7.86 6.70 -2.66
C LEU A 88 8.36 6.78 -4.11
N LEU A 89 9.12 5.80 -4.60
CA LEU A 89 9.61 5.81 -5.98
C LEU A 89 8.99 4.68 -6.83
N LEU A 90 9.23 3.42 -6.46
CA LEU A 90 8.85 2.29 -7.31
C LEU A 90 7.34 2.20 -7.53
N LEU A 91 6.54 2.25 -6.46
CA LEU A 91 5.07 2.17 -6.55
C LEU A 91 4.47 3.30 -7.41
N PRO A 92 4.82 4.58 -7.18
CA PRO A 92 4.36 5.67 -8.02
C PRO A 92 4.78 5.54 -9.49
N ILE A 93 6.04 5.18 -9.75
CA ILE A 93 6.53 4.98 -11.13
C ILE A 93 5.76 3.85 -11.82
N LEU A 94 5.56 2.73 -11.12
CA LEU A 94 4.82 1.59 -11.64
C LEU A 94 3.37 1.98 -11.96
N LEU A 95 2.70 2.72 -11.06
CA LEU A 95 1.34 3.22 -11.28
C LEU A 95 1.25 4.15 -12.48
N VAL A 96 2.19 5.09 -12.64
CA VAL A 96 2.25 5.98 -13.80
C VAL A 96 2.45 5.16 -15.08
N TRP A 97 3.37 4.19 -15.07
CA TRP A 97 3.63 3.34 -16.22
C TRP A 97 2.41 2.50 -16.61
N LEU A 98 1.74 1.86 -15.65
CA LEU A 98 0.52 1.08 -15.87
C LEU A 98 -0.62 1.96 -16.39
N THR A 99 -0.80 3.15 -15.81
CA THR A 99 -1.83 4.10 -16.23
C THR A 99 -1.57 4.58 -17.65
N TYR A 100 -0.31 4.91 -17.98
CA TYR A 100 0.08 5.30 -19.32
C TYR A 100 -0.15 4.17 -20.34
N ALA A 101 0.26 2.94 -20.00
CA ALA A 101 0.03 1.77 -20.84
C ALA A 101 -1.46 1.56 -21.11
N ALA A 102 -2.29 1.59 -20.06
CA ALA A 102 -3.75 1.48 -20.18
C ALA A 102 -4.35 2.58 -21.07
N LEU A 103 -3.91 3.85 -20.90
CA LEU A 103 -4.37 4.98 -21.71
C LEU A 103 -3.92 4.88 -23.17
N ARG A 104 -2.71 4.38 -23.42
CA ARG A 104 -2.20 4.14 -24.77
C ARG A 104 -3.02 3.05 -25.46
N ASP A 105 -3.26 1.95 -24.78
CA ASP A 105 -3.97 0.80 -25.34
C ASP A 105 -5.45 1.15 -25.57
N ALA A 106 -6.09 1.87 -24.65
CA ALA A 106 -7.44 2.41 -24.82
C ALA A 106 -7.55 3.41 -25.98
N ARG A 107 -6.49 4.20 -26.25
CA ARG A 107 -6.43 5.06 -27.45
C ARG A 107 -6.32 4.24 -28.73
N ARG A 108 -5.47 3.21 -28.74
CA ARG A 108 -5.28 2.30 -29.88
C ARG A 108 -6.57 1.55 -30.24
N LEU A 109 -7.26 1.01 -29.23
CA LEU A 109 -8.56 0.34 -29.41
C LEU A 109 -9.64 1.29 -29.96
N ARG A 110 -9.68 2.53 -29.48
CA ARG A 110 -10.59 3.56 -30.02
C ARG A 110 -10.29 3.93 -31.47
N GLN A 111 -9.01 3.96 -31.86
CA GLN A 111 -8.61 4.19 -33.25
C GLN A 111 -9.02 3.01 -34.14
N LEU A 112 -8.75 1.78 -33.72
CA LEU A 112 -9.14 0.58 -34.48
C LEU A 112 -10.66 0.48 -34.68
N ARG A 113 -11.46 0.81 -33.66
CA ARG A 113 -12.92 0.89 -33.78
C ARG A 113 -13.46 1.98 -34.72
N ARG A 114 -12.64 2.93 -35.17
CA ARG A 114 -13.06 3.93 -36.17
C ARG A 114 -12.86 3.45 -37.61
N TYR A 115 -12.13 2.36 -37.81
CA TYR A 115 -11.85 1.76 -39.12
C TYR A 115 -12.64 0.47 -39.37
N VAL A 116 -13.54 0.10 -38.44
CA VAL A 116 -14.54 -0.96 -38.56
C VAL A 116 -15.90 -0.31 -38.47
#